data_AF-C8X6C4-F1
#
_entry.id   AF-C8X6C4-F1
#
_cell.length_a   1.000
_cell.length_b   1.000
_cell.length_c   1.000
_cell.angle_alpha   90.00
_cell.angle_beta   90.00
_cell.angle_gamma   90.00
#
_symmetry.space_group_name_H-M   'P 1'
#
loop_
_entity.id
_entity.type
_entity.pdbx_description
1 polymer ?
#
loop_
_entity_poly.entity_id
_entity_poly.type
_entity_poly.pdbx_seq_one_letter_code
_entity_poly.pdbx_strand_id
1 'polypeptide(L)'
;MAAAPDSASQVAGRKLARPGPWSSIGGSDGLLWGECQGSGKTPYRVTVDTGTRRYQCSCPSRKFPCKHALALLFLWAEDRVDASGEIAGYAQDFADRGRPAAGGPAPPAPAAVREQTPAQQAAAAARAAQRDQRVEDGLAELDRWLADQVAGGLARAAQDPYGWAEPTAARMVDAQAPGVAARLRRLPAVIASGAGWPGRLLDELALLHLLARGYRQRAGLPADLVATVRDHVGFTVPRADVLAGPAVRDHWVVVGFRDLDTETVSTRRVWLHGRVSGRWAQVLFFAAGGAALDSSLVPATVLDADLHFYPGRAGLRAAVGTGHAEPVALTGWRPATDTVATAADAWAAALAADPWQHQIPVVLRGRIDHDGRGWSCTDPAGASVRVHGTELDLWRLYALTAEATARGPLDVVGEWSAAGFRPASVVLDGQLVVL
;
A
#
# COMPACT_ATOMS: atom_id res chain seq x y z
N MET A 1 14.96 11.25 9.94
CA MET A 1 15.37 9.85 10.16
C MET A 1 14.14 8.94 10.03
N ALA A 2 13.72 8.66 8.79
CA ALA A 2 12.55 7.84 8.45
C ALA A 2 12.89 6.35 8.24
N ALA A 3 14.10 5.92 8.59
CA ALA A 3 14.60 4.57 8.30
C ALA A 3 14.50 3.60 9.48
N ALA A 4 14.13 4.03 10.69
CA ALA A 4 14.00 3.10 11.81
C ALA A 4 12.63 2.41 11.79
N PRO A 5 12.55 1.07 11.92
CA PRO A 5 11.28 0.36 11.91
C PRO A 5 10.45 0.61 13.18
N ASP A 6 11.10 0.98 14.29
CA ASP A 6 10.46 1.43 15.53
C ASP A 6 11.44 2.24 16.39
N SER A 7 10.92 2.90 17.42
CA SER A 7 11.69 3.71 18.37
C SER A 7 12.71 2.88 19.16
N ALA A 8 12.40 1.63 19.50
CA ALA A 8 13.30 0.74 20.23
C ALA A 8 14.54 0.39 19.40
N SER A 9 14.37 0.14 18.10
CA SER A 9 15.44 -0.15 17.14
C SER A 9 16.30 1.09 16.89
N GLN A 10 15.68 2.27 16.85
CA GLN A 10 16.38 3.56 16.77
C GLN A 10 17.29 3.77 17.99
N VAL A 11 16.76 3.61 19.21
CA VAL A 11 17.52 3.74 20.46
C VAL A 11 18.64 2.70 20.53
N ALA A 12 18.36 1.45 20.15
CA ALA A 12 19.36 0.39 20.11
C ALA A 12 20.46 0.66 19.07
N GLY A 13 20.11 1.19 17.90
CA GLY A 13 21.06 1.61 16.88
C GLY A 13 21.97 2.73 17.36
N ARG A 14 21.41 3.78 17.99
CA ARG A 14 22.21 4.89 18.55
C ARG A 14 23.21 4.40 19.61
N LYS A 15 22.78 3.51 20.51
CA LYS A 15 23.68 2.92 21.52
C LYS A 15 24.84 2.12 20.91
N LEU A 16 24.64 1.59 19.71
CA LEU A 16 25.59 0.75 19.00
C LEU A 16 26.50 1.55 18.04
N ALA A 17 26.18 2.82 17.77
CA ALA A 17 26.95 3.75 16.93
C ALA A 17 28.17 4.34 17.68
N ARG A 18 29.11 3.47 18.06
CA ARG A 18 30.38 3.81 18.70
C ARG A 18 31.49 2.94 18.10
N PRO A 19 32.78 3.29 18.16
CA PRO A 19 33.82 2.61 17.37
C PRO A 19 34.10 1.19 17.86
N GLY A 20 34.02 0.96 19.18
CA GLY A 20 34.44 -0.29 19.82
C GLY A 20 33.89 -1.60 19.21
N PRO A 21 32.57 -1.75 18.98
CA PRO A 21 32.02 -2.98 18.40
C PRO A 21 32.18 -3.08 16.87
N TRP A 22 32.82 -2.12 16.21
CA TRP A 22 32.90 -2.11 14.75
C TRP A 22 34.32 -2.30 14.24
N SER A 23 34.43 -3.06 13.15
CA SER A 23 35.65 -3.25 12.38
C SER A 23 35.35 -3.15 10.89
N SER A 24 36.38 -2.90 10.09
CA SER A 24 36.30 -2.84 8.62
C SER A 24 35.17 -1.94 8.10
N ILE A 25 34.95 -0.81 8.78
CA ILE A 25 34.00 0.23 8.37
C ILE A 25 34.58 0.95 7.15
N GLY A 26 33.75 1.17 6.14
CA GLY A 26 34.10 2.01 5.00
C GLY A 26 32.87 2.52 4.26
N GLY A 27 33.07 3.54 3.43
CA GLY A 27 32.05 4.09 2.56
C GLY A 27 32.61 4.51 1.20
N SER A 28 31.80 4.38 0.15
CA SER A 28 32.12 4.87 -1.19
C SER A 28 30.83 5.08 -2.00
N ASP A 29 30.66 6.25 -2.64
CA ASP A 29 29.55 6.55 -3.56
C ASP A 29 28.15 6.17 -3.05
N GLY A 30 27.87 6.44 -1.78
CA GLY A 30 26.59 6.13 -1.13
C GLY A 30 26.44 4.68 -0.64
N LEU A 31 27.40 3.80 -0.94
CA LEU A 31 27.51 2.48 -0.34
C LEU A 31 28.32 2.56 0.96
N LEU A 32 27.77 2.06 2.05
CA LEU A 32 28.40 1.93 3.36
C LEU A 32 28.52 0.45 3.71
N TRP A 33 29.61 0.07 4.36
CA TRP A 33 29.79 -1.26 4.91
C TRP A 33 30.50 -1.25 6.25
N GLY A 34 30.35 -2.33 7.00
CA GLY A 34 31.04 -2.52 8.26
C GLY A 34 30.73 -3.87 8.89
N GLU A 35 31.65 -4.34 9.73
CA GLU A 35 31.47 -5.55 10.52
C GLU A 35 31.22 -5.18 11.97
N CYS A 36 30.05 -5.53 12.50
CA CYS A 36 29.67 -5.26 13.88
C CYS A 36 29.75 -6.52 14.73
N GLN A 37 30.57 -6.49 15.77
CA GLN A 37 30.73 -7.57 16.75
C GLN A 37 29.42 -7.80 17.52
N GLY A 38 28.85 -8.99 17.33
CA GLY A 38 27.66 -9.46 18.05
C GLY A 38 28.02 -10.33 19.26
N SER A 39 27.03 -11.05 19.79
CA SER A 39 27.22 -12.03 20.86
C SER A 39 27.88 -13.35 20.41
N GLY A 40 28.06 -13.54 19.09
CA GLY A 40 28.71 -14.72 18.50
C GLY A 40 30.18 -14.45 18.14
N LYS A 41 30.90 -15.51 17.73
CA LYS A 41 32.32 -15.43 17.34
C LYS A 41 32.57 -14.68 16.03
N THR A 42 31.59 -14.64 15.12
CA THR A 42 31.70 -13.97 13.82
C THR A 42 30.95 -12.64 13.84
N PRO A 43 31.60 -11.52 13.51
CA PRO A 43 30.93 -10.23 13.36
C PRO A 43 29.80 -10.27 12.32
N TYR A 44 28.75 -9.48 12.54
CA TYR A 44 27.70 -9.29 11.56
C TYR A 44 28.16 -8.33 10.47
N ARG A 45 28.09 -8.77 9.22
CA ARG A 45 28.36 -7.93 8.04
C ARG A 45 27.14 -7.08 7.78
N VAL A 46 27.36 -5.78 7.63
CA VAL A 46 26.33 -4.77 7.43
C VAL A 46 26.67 -3.99 6.17
N THR A 47 25.69 -3.83 5.29
CA THR A 47 25.80 -3.01 4.09
C THR A 47 24.58 -2.13 3.96
N VAL A 48 24.80 -0.87 3.59
CA VAL A 48 23.75 0.13 3.44
C VAL A 48 24.03 0.91 2.17
N ASP A 49 23.06 1.00 1.28
CA ASP A 49 23.09 1.93 0.16
C ASP A 49 22.20 3.13 0.53
N THR A 50 22.81 4.30 0.71
CA THR A 50 22.14 5.53 1.13
C THR A 50 21.37 6.19 -0.01
N GLY A 51 21.76 5.94 -1.26
CA GLY A 51 21.07 6.43 -2.46
C GLY A 51 19.76 5.67 -2.71
N THR A 52 19.83 4.34 -2.73
CA THR A 52 18.65 3.47 -2.96
C THR A 52 17.91 3.07 -1.67
N ARG A 53 18.44 3.46 -0.50
CA ARG A 53 17.91 3.10 0.82
C ARG A 53 17.73 1.58 1.00
N ARG A 54 18.70 0.81 0.49
CA ARG A 54 18.76 -0.66 0.68
C ARG A 54 19.61 -0.98 1.89
N TYR A 55 19.21 -2.00 2.64
CA TYR A 55 19.88 -2.41 3.87
C TYR A 55 20.03 -3.92 3.89
N GLN A 56 21.23 -4.41 4.18
CA GLN A 56 21.47 -5.82 4.43
C GLN A 56 22.34 -5.98 5.67
N CYS A 57 21.99 -6.96 6.50
CA CYS A 57 22.76 -7.33 7.67
C CYS A 57 22.66 -8.84 7.89
N SER A 58 23.77 -9.49 8.21
CA SER A 58 23.79 -10.94 8.50
C SER A 58 23.26 -11.32 9.89
N CYS A 59 22.69 -10.37 10.65
CA CYS A 59 22.15 -10.64 11.98
C CYS A 59 20.77 -11.33 11.92
N PRO A 60 20.38 -12.13 12.93
CA PRO A 60 19.11 -12.87 12.95
C PRO A 60 17.88 -12.00 13.26
N SER A 61 18.01 -10.67 13.24
CA SER A 61 16.90 -9.77 13.54
C SER A 61 15.84 -9.85 12.45
N ARG A 62 14.56 -9.83 12.83
CA ARG A 62 13.42 -9.75 11.90
C ARG A 62 12.96 -8.31 11.65
N LYS A 63 13.63 -7.32 12.25
CA LYS A 63 13.32 -5.89 12.10
C LYS A 63 14.36 -5.27 11.17
N PHE A 64 13.90 -4.67 10.06
CA PHE A 64 14.77 -4.09 9.03
C PHE A 64 14.34 -2.66 8.69
N PRO A 65 15.25 -1.68 8.67
CA PRO A 65 16.66 -1.73 9.06
C PRO A 65 16.87 -2.17 10.51
N CYS A 66 17.76 -3.15 10.72
CA CYS A 66 18.06 -3.63 12.06
C CYS A 66 18.92 -2.62 12.82
N LYS A 67 19.11 -2.82 14.13
CA LYS A 67 19.95 -1.94 14.95
C LYS A 67 21.38 -1.76 14.39
N HIS A 68 21.93 -2.76 13.70
CA HIS A 68 23.28 -2.69 13.11
C HIS A 68 23.29 -1.79 11.87
N ALA A 69 22.30 -1.93 10.97
CA ALA A 69 22.16 -1.04 9.80
C ALA A 69 21.90 0.41 10.23
N LEU A 70 21.07 0.62 11.25
CA LEU A 70 20.83 1.95 11.83
C LEU A 70 22.10 2.53 12.48
N ALA A 71 22.86 1.70 13.19
CA ALA A 71 24.13 2.12 13.80
C ALA A 71 25.18 2.52 12.75
N LEU A 72 25.27 1.81 11.62
CA LEU A 72 26.14 2.19 10.51
C LEU A 72 25.71 3.51 9.87
N LEU A 73 24.40 3.73 9.70
CA LEU A 73 23.85 5.02 9.26
C LEU A 73 24.15 6.16 10.24
N PHE A 74 24.10 5.90 11.55
CA PHE A 74 24.44 6.90 12.56
C PHE A 74 25.93 7.24 12.54
N LEU A 75 26.82 6.23 12.43
CA LEU A 75 28.25 6.46 12.26
C LEU A 75 28.54 7.30 11.01
N TRP A 76 27.84 7.03 9.91
CA TRP A 76 27.98 7.81 8.68
C TRP A 76 27.46 9.25 8.84
N ALA A 77 26.28 9.43 9.44
CA ALA A 77 25.70 10.76 9.67
C ALA A 77 26.50 11.62 10.69
N GLU A 78 27.35 10.99 11.49
CA GLU A 78 28.29 11.65 12.42
C GLU A 78 29.68 11.87 11.80
N ASP A 79 29.86 11.61 10.49
CA ASP A 79 31.15 11.69 9.77
C ASP A 79 32.24 10.76 10.34
N ARG A 80 31.84 9.56 10.79
CA ARG A 80 32.73 8.55 11.41
C ARG A 80 32.92 7.31 10.55
N VAL A 81 32.57 7.41 9.28
CA VAL A 81 32.81 6.39 8.26
C VAL A 81 33.79 6.99 7.26
N ASP A 82 35.02 6.50 7.29
CA ASP A 82 36.04 6.97 6.37
C ASP A 82 35.74 6.49 4.94
N ALA A 83 35.86 7.42 3.99
CA ALA A 83 35.75 7.11 2.57
C ALA A 83 37.07 6.53 2.03
N SER A 84 37.51 5.39 2.58
CA SER A 84 38.83 4.82 2.26
C SER A 84 38.80 3.31 2.04
N GLY A 85 39.52 2.85 1.01
CA GLY A 85 39.88 1.45 0.79
C GLY A 85 39.06 0.70 -0.27
N GLU A 86 39.59 -0.48 -0.63
CA GLU A 86 38.95 -1.47 -1.50
C GLU A 86 37.58 -1.87 -0.91
N ILE A 87 36.53 -1.80 -1.72
CA ILE A 87 35.16 -2.15 -1.30
C ILE A 87 35.18 -3.60 -0.81
N ALA A 88 34.71 -3.84 0.42
CA ALA A 88 34.66 -5.20 0.96
C ALA A 88 33.83 -6.11 0.02
N GLY A 89 34.29 -7.33 -0.25
CA GLY A 89 33.64 -8.21 -1.25
C GLY A 89 32.14 -8.43 -1.04
N TYR A 90 31.68 -8.51 0.22
CA TYR A 90 30.25 -8.62 0.53
C TYR A 90 29.45 -7.31 0.26
N ALA A 91 30.11 -6.16 0.34
CA ALA A 91 29.55 -4.87 -0.02
C ALA A 91 29.49 -4.69 -1.54
N GLN A 92 30.51 -5.15 -2.25
CA GLN A 92 30.52 -5.21 -3.71
C GLN A 92 29.40 -6.12 -4.23
N ASP A 93 29.28 -7.35 -3.70
CA ASP A 93 28.18 -8.27 -4.02
C ASP A 93 26.80 -7.64 -3.77
N PHE A 94 26.65 -6.87 -2.69
CA PHE A 94 25.41 -6.18 -2.35
C PHE A 94 25.08 -5.03 -3.32
N ALA A 95 26.10 -4.30 -3.76
CA ALA A 95 25.99 -3.25 -4.76
C ALA A 95 25.67 -3.83 -6.14
N ASP A 96 26.31 -4.92 -6.55
CA ASP A 96 26.08 -5.58 -7.84
C ASP A 96 24.70 -6.24 -7.92
N ARG A 97 24.17 -6.73 -6.80
CA ARG A 97 22.76 -7.16 -6.69
C ARG A 97 21.76 -6.00 -6.70
N GLY A 98 22.23 -4.77 -6.48
CA GLY A 98 21.42 -3.55 -6.38
C GLY A 98 21.42 -2.68 -7.63
N ARG A 99 22.49 -2.75 -8.42
CA ARG A 99 22.56 -2.08 -9.70
C ARG A 99 21.55 -2.76 -10.65
N PRO A 100 20.65 -2.01 -11.30
CA PRO A 100 19.99 -2.54 -12.48
C PRO A 100 21.12 -2.90 -13.43
N ALA A 101 21.32 -4.20 -13.65
CA ALA A 101 22.39 -4.62 -14.52
C ALA A 101 22.10 -4.01 -15.91
N ALA A 102 23.01 -3.16 -16.38
CA ALA A 102 23.12 -2.82 -17.78
C ALA A 102 23.47 -4.12 -18.51
N GLY A 103 22.45 -4.91 -18.85
CA GLY A 103 22.59 -6.27 -19.38
C GLY A 103 22.21 -7.41 -18.42
N GLY A 104 21.55 -7.15 -17.29
CA GLY A 104 20.79 -8.20 -16.61
C GLY A 104 19.73 -8.73 -17.57
N PRO A 105 19.33 -10.02 -17.49
CA PRO A 105 18.36 -10.55 -18.44
C PRO A 105 17.19 -9.59 -18.44
N ALA A 106 16.88 -9.04 -19.63
CA ALA A 106 15.63 -8.33 -19.83
C ALA A 106 14.55 -9.13 -19.11
N PRO A 107 13.60 -8.50 -18.37
CA PRO A 107 12.41 -9.22 -17.95
C PRO A 107 11.99 -10.02 -19.18
N PRO A 108 11.92 -11.37 -19.11
CA PRO A 108 11.94 -12.22 -20.29
C PRO A 108 11.01 -11.57 -21.29
N ALA A 109 11.57 -11.08 -22.41
CA ALA A 109 10.84 -10.29 -23.39
C ALA A 109 9.50 -10.99 -23.53
N PRO A 110 8.36 -10.30 -23.21
CA PRO A 110 7.13 -10.93 -22.75
C PRO A 110 6.93 -12.18 -23.56
N ALA A 111 7.22 -13.34 -22.96
CA ALA A 111 7.58 -14.56 -23.70
C ALA A 111 6.70 -14.63 -24.92
N ALA A 112 7.26 -14.28 -26.10
CA ALA A 112 6.48 -13.82 -27.25
C ALA A 112 5.20 -14.64 -27.28
N VAL A 113 4.05 -14.02 -26.95
CA VAL A 113 2.84 -14.71 -26.47
C VAL A 113 2.78 -16.01 -27.22
N ARG A 114 3.21 -17.13 -26.60
CA ARG A 114 3.35 -18.37 -27.36
C ARG A 114 1.96 -18.61 -27.88
N GLU A 115 1.78 -18.50 -29.20
CA GLU A 115 0.46 -18.58 -29.80
C GLU A 115 -0.16 -19.85 -29.26
N GLN A 116 -1.17 -19.67 -28.40
CA GLN A 116 -1.77 -20.80 -27.74
C GLN A 116 -2.39 -21.62 -28.85
N THR A 117 -2.04 -22.89 -28.91
CA THR A 117 -2.69 -23.78 -29.87
C THR A 117 -4.20 -23.74 -29.62
N PRO A 118 -5.05 -23.99 -30.63
CA PRO A 118 -6.50 -24.03 -30.43
C PRO A 118 -6.93 -24.94 -29.26
N ALA A 119 -6.19 -26.03 -29.03
CA ALA A 119 -6.40 -26.92 -27.88
C ALA A 119 -6.06 -26.26 -26.54
N GLN A 120 -4.98 -25.46 -26.46
CA GLN A 120 -4.62 -24.71 -25.25
C GLN A 120 -5.63 -23.60 -24.95
N GLN A 121 -6.14 -22.91 -25.98
CA GLN A 121 -7.19 -21.90 -25.84
C GLN A 121 -8.48 -22.53 -25.33
N ALA A 122 -8.92 -23.65 -25.93
CA ALA A 122 -10.10 -24.38 -25.47
C ALA A 122 -9.95 -24.87 -24.02
N ALA A 123 -8.78 -25.38 -23.64
CA ALA A 123 -8.51 -25.80 -22.26
C ALA A 123 -8.46 -24.62 -21.27
N ALA A 124 -8.00 -23.45 -21.69
CA ALA A 124 -8.05 -22.23 -20.89
C ALA A 124 -9.49 -21.75 -20.69
N ALA A 125 -10.30 -21.74 -21.77
CA ALA A 125 -11.72 -21.39 -21.72
C ALA A 125 -12.52 -22.35 -20.82
N ALA A 126 -12.28 -23.66 -20.92
CA ALA A 126 -12.91 -24.66 -20.06
C ALA A 126 -12.55 -24.47 -18.58
N ARG A 127 -11.29 -24.16 -18.26
CA ARG A 127 -10.86 -23.85 -16.89
C ARG A 127 -11.49 -22.55 -16.37
N ALA A 128 -11.61 -21.53 -17.21
CA ALA A 128 -12.28 -20.29 -16.85
C ALA A 128 -13.77 -20.52 -16.55
N ALA A 129 -14.46 -21.29 -17.40
CA ALA A 129 -15.86 -21.66 -17.18
C ALA A 129 -16.06 -22.49 -15.90
N GLN A 130 -15.16 -23.46 -15.64
CA GLN A 130 -15.21 -24.24 -14.40
C GLN A 130 -14.98 -23.37 -13.16
N ARG A 131 -14.04 -22.42 -13.23
CA ARG A 131 -13.83 -21.44 -12.15
C ARG A 131 -15.08 -20.59 -11.93
N ASP A 132 -15.67 -20.07 -13.01
CA ASP A 132 -16.86 -19.24 -12.90
C ASP A 132 -18.03 -20.02 -12.26
N GLN A 133 -18.21 -21.31 -12.61
CA GLN A 133 -19.22 -22.18 -12.00
C GLN A 133 -18.96 -22.41 -10.50
N ARG A 134 -17.72 -22.73 -10.10
CA ARG A 134 -17.37 -22.92 -8.67
C ARG A 134 -17.66 -21.67 -7.85
N VAL A 135 -17.31 -20.51 -8.38
CA VAL A 135 -17.60 -19.23 -7.74
C VAL A 135 -19.11 -19.01 -7.64
N GLU A 136 -19.86 -19.27 -8.71
CA GLU A 136 -21.32 -19.10 -8.72
C GLU A 136 -22.01 -19.98 -7.68
N ASP A 137 -21.65 -21.26 -7.61
CA ASP A 137 -22.19 -22.20 -6.61
C ASP A 137 -21.83 -21.76 -5.18
N GLY A 138 -20.58 -21.36 -4.95
CA GLY A 138 -20.13 -20.87 -3.65
C GLY A 138 -20.87 -19.59 -3.22
N LEU A 139 -21.06 -18.64 -4.13
CA LEU A 139 -21.80 -17.41 -3.84
C LEU A 139 -23.29 -17.67 -3.63
N ALA A 140 -23.88 -18.68 -4.26
CA ALA A 140 -25.26 -19.09 -4.00
C ALA A 140 -25.42 -19.75 -2.61
N GLU A 141 -24.42 -20.49 -2.14
CA GLU A 141 -24.38 -20.97 -0.75
C GLU A 141 -24.19 -19.82 0.24
N LEU A 142 -23.29 -18.88 -0.06
CA LEU A 142 -23.10 -17.68 0.75
C LEU A 142 -24.41 -16.90 0.88
N ASP A 143 -25.14 -16.68 -0.22
CA ASP A 143 -26.41 -15.94 -0.23
C ASP A 143 -27.44 -16.54 0.73
N ARG A 144 -27.55 -17.88 0.76
CA ARG A 144 -28.40 -18.61 1.71
C ARG A 144 -27.91 -18.44 3.15
N TRP A 145 -26.60 -18.62 3.37
CA TRP A 145 -26.01 -18.45 4.69
C TRP A 145 -26.25 -17.03 5.24
N LEU A 146 -26.11 -16.00 4.41
CA LEU A 146 -26.37 -14.59 4.77
C LEU A 146 -27.83 -14.38 5.19
N ALA A 147 -28.78 -14.93 4.41
CA ALA A 147 -30.20 -14.85 4.74
C ALA A 147 -30.52 -15.52 6.09
N ASP A 148 -29.91 -16.67 6.37
CA ASP A 148 -30.06 -17.37 7.65
C ASP A 148 -29.53 -16.54 8.83
N GLN A 149 -28.44 -15.78 8.64
CA GLN A 149 -27.90 -14.91 9.71
C GLN A 149 -28.86 -13.78 10.07
N VAL A 150 -29.46 -13.15 9.05
CA VAL A 150 -30.43 -12.07 9.25
C VAL A 150 -31.72 -12.61 9.88
N ALA A 151 -32.23 -13.74 9.40
CA ALA A 151 -33.45 -14.36 9.93
C ALA A 151 -33.27 -14.88 11.36
N GLY A 152 -32.11 -15.48 11.67
CA GLY A 152 -31.78 -16.02 12.99
C GLY A 152 -31.33 -14.98 14.01
N GLY A 153 -31.07 -13.75 13.58
CA GLY A 153 -30.60 -12.64 14.41
C GLY A 153 -29.08 -12.65 14.64
N LEU A 154 -28.47 -11.46 14.61
CA LEU A 154 -27.01 -11.28 14.63
C LEU A 154 -26.34 -11.53 15.98
N ALA A 155 -27.11 -11.60 17.08
CA ALA A 155 -26.57 -11.77 18.43
C ALA A 155 -25.78 -13.09 18.60
N ARG A 156 -26.15 -14.14 17.85
CA ARG A 156 -25.45 -15.44 17.89
C ARG A 156 -24.01 -15.34 17.38
N ALA A 157 -23.75 -14.46 16.41
CA ALA A 157 -22.40 -14.25 15.88
C ALA A 157 -21.43 -13.74 16.96
N ALA A 158 -21.92 -13.08 18.02
CA ALA A 158 -21.08 -12.56 19.10
C ALA A 158 -20.62 -13.64 20.10
N GLN A 159 -21.23 -14.84 20.10
CA GLN A 159 -20.87 -15.91 21.05
C GLN A 159 -19.53 -16.57 20.68
N ASP A 160 -19.32 -16.80 19.38
CA ASP A 160 -18.05 -17.26 18.82
C ASP A 160 -17.84 -16.62 17.43
N PRO A 161 -17.36 -15.36 17.37
CA PRO A 161 -17.22 -14.64 16.11
C PRO A 161 -16.34 -15.34 15.07
N TYR A 162 -15.24 -15.96 15.54
CA TYR A 162 -14.27 -16.60 14.66
C TYR A 162 -14.80 -17.94 14.14
N GLY A 163 -15.29 -18.81 15.03
CA GLY A 163 -15.87 -20.10 14.64
C GLY A 163 -17.16 -19.96 13.83
N TRP A 164 -17.89 -18.85 13.98
CA TRP A 164 -19.07 -18.53 13.18
C TRP A 164 -18.75 -18.23 11.71
N ALA A 165 -17.73 -17.41 11.44
CA ALA A 165 -17.41 -16.95 10.08
C ALA A 165 -16.47 -17.89 9.31
N GLU A 166 -15.53 -18.54 10.01
CA GLU A 166 -14.43 -19.28 9.35
C GLU A 166 -14.91 -20.45 8.47
N PRO A 167 -15.91 -21.28 8.85
CA PRO A 167 -16.36 -22.37 7.99
C PRO A 167 -16.86 -21.88 6.63
N THR A 168 -17.58 -20.76 6.60
CA THR A 168 -18.04 -20.15 5.35
C THR A 168 -16.89 -19.50 4.59
N ALA A 169 -15.93 -18.87 5.29
CA ALA A 169 -14.74 -18.32 4.66
C ALA A 169 -13.88 -19.39 3.98
N ALA A 170 -13.68 -20.54 4.62
CA ALA A 170 -12.97 -21.69 4.05
C ALA A 170 -13.66 -22.20 2.78
N ARG A 171 -14.99 -22.36 2.81
CA ARG A 171 -15.78 -22.72 1.62
C ARG A 171 -15.61 -21.72 0.47
N MET A 172 -15.46 -20.42 0.77
CA MET A 172 -15.21 -19.41 -0.27
C MET A 172 -13.82 -19.55 -0.91
N VAL A 173 -12.82 -20.04 -0.18
CA VAL A 173 -11.52 -20.39 -0.77
C VAL A 173 -11.66 -21.57 -1.73
N ASP A 174 -12.38 -22.63 -1.31
CA ASP A 174 -12.64 -23.82 -2.14
C ASP A 174 -13.45 -23.47 -3.40
N ALA A 175 -14.40 -22.54 -3.27
CA ALA A 175 -15.18 -21.98 -4.37
C ALA A 175 -14.39 -21.03 -5.29
N GLN A 176 -13.11 -20.76 -5.00
CA GLN A 176 -12.26 -19.83 -5.75
C GLN A 176 -12.70 -18.36 -5.69
N ALA A 177 -13.31 -17.95 -4.57
CA ALA A 177 -13.71 -16.58 -4.22
C ALA A 177 -12.89 -16.01 -3.05
N PRO A 178 -11.55 -15.89 -3.16
CA PRO A 178 -10.69 -15.51 -2.05
C PRO A 178 -10.93 -14.08 -1.52
N GLY A 179 -11.44 -13.16 -2.35
CA GLY A 179 -11.80 -11.81 -1.91
C GLY A 179 -12.96 -11.82 -0.91
N VAL A 180 -13.93 -12.72 -1.13
CA VAL A 180 -15.07 -12.94 -0.24
C VAL A 180 -14.62 -13.62 1.06
N ALA A 181 -13.75 -14.63 0.96
CA ALA A 181 -13.16 -15.29 2.13
C ALA A 181 -12.43 -14.28 3.03
N ALA A 182 -11.64 -13.38 2.43
CA ALA A 182 -10.93 -12.34 3.15
C ALA A 182 -11.89 -11.40 3.90
N ARG A 183 -13.01 -11.01 3.28
CA ARG A 183 -14.02 -10.17 3.94
C ARG A 183 -14.72 -10.87 5.10
N LEU A 184 -15.12 -12.13 4.93
CA LEU A 184 -15.71 -12.94 6.00
C LEU A 184 -14.77 -13.02 7.21
N ARG A 185 -13.46 -13.19 6.98
CA ARG A 185 -12.44 -13.22 8.04
C ARG A 185 -12.23 -11.89 8.77
N ARG A 186 -12.72 -10.77 8.23
CA ARG A 186 -12.69 -9.46 8.92
C ARG A 186 -13.90 -9.23 9.83
N LEU A 187 -15.01 -9.97 9.63
CA LEU A 187 -16.24 -9.77 10.40
C LEU A 187 -16.07 -9.90 11.92
N PRO A 188 -15.20 -10.78 12.47
CA PRO A 188 -14.93 -10.81 13.90
C PRO A 188 -14.46 -9.47 14.47
N ALA A 189 -13.64 -8.72 13.72
CA ALA A 189 -13.18 -7.39 14.13
C ALA A 189 -14.33 -6.36 14.13
N VAL A 190 -15.31 -6.52 13.24
CA VAL A 190 -16.52 -5.69 13.20
C VAL A 190 -17.38 -5.95 14.43
N ILE A 191 -17.53 -7.21 14.85
CA ILE A 191 -18.23 -7.56 16.09
C ILE A 191 -17.51 -6.99 17.31
N ALA A 192 -16.17 -7.03 17.32
CA ALA A 192 -15.33 -6.49 18.39
C ALA A 192 -15.25 -4.95 18.42
N SER A 193 -15.90 -4.24 17.49
CA SER A 193 -15.76 -2.78 17.35
C SER A 193 -16.56 -1.94 18.36
N GLY A 194 -17.13 -2.57 19.40
CA GLY A 194 -17.84 -1.90 20.49
C GLY A 194 -19.31 -1.57 20.18
N ALA A 195 -19.85 -0.53 20.80
CA ALA A 195 -21.27 -0.17 20.68
C ALA A 195 -21.69 0.06 19.21
N GLY A 196 -22.88 -0.42 18.85
CA GLY A 196 -23.40 -0.34 17.48
C GLY A 196 -22.84 -1.37 16.50
N TRP A 197 -22.05 -2.36 16.98
CA TRP A 197 -21.54 -3.43 16.13
C TRP A 197 -22.62 -4.21 15.34
N PRO A 198 -23.86 -4.43 15.82
CA PRO A 198 -24.85 -5.18 15.04
C PRO A 198 -25.22 -4.48 13.73
N GLY A 199 -25.34 -3.15 13.75
CA GLY A 199 -25.59 -2.37 12.54
C GLY A 199 -24.42 -2.45 11.56
N ARG A 200 -23.18 -2.25 12.05
CA ARG A 200 -21.98 -2.37 11.21
C ARG A 200 -21.80 -3.78 10.64
N LEU A 201 -22.13 -4.82 11.40
CA LEU A 201 -22.11 -6.19 10.90
C LEU A 201 -23.17 -6.38 9.81
N LEU A 202 -24.38 -5.87 10.01
CA LEU A 202 -25.43 -5.93 8.99
C LEU A 202 -25.01 -5.26 7.69
N ASP A 203 -24.34 -4.09 7.76
CA ASP A 203 -23.81 -3.40 6.58
C ASP A 203 -22.80 -4.27 5.82
N GLU A 204 -21.86 -4.91 6.50
CA GLU A 204 -20.88 -5.80 5.87
C GLU A 204 -21.54 -7.06 5.27
N LEU A 205 -22.55 -7.64 5.93
CA LEU A 205 -23.33 -8.76 5.39
C LEU A 205 -24.14 -8.33 4.16
N ALA A 206 -24.70 -7.12 4.16
CA ALA A 206 -25.43 -6.56 3.03
C ALA A 206 -24.49 -6.31 1.82
N LEU A 207 -23.26 -5.85 2.06
CA LEU A 207 -22.24 -5.70 1.02
C LEU A 207 -21.81 -7.06 0.44
N LEU A 208 -21.73 -8.12 1.25
CA LEU A 208 -21.48 -9.48 0.77
C LEU A 208 -22.66 -10.01 -0.07
N HIS A 209 -23.90 -9.76 0.37
CA HIS A 209 -25.10 -10.10 -0.37
C HIS A 209 -25.14 -9.39 -1.73
N LEU A 210 -24.85 -8.09 -1.75
CA LEU A 210 -24.77 -7.30 -2.98
C LEU A 210 -23.72 -7.86 -3.95
N LEU A 211 -22.60 -8.37 -3.44
CA LEU A 211 -21.54 -8.94 -4.27
C LEU A 211 -21.97 -10.27 -4.88
N ALA A 212 -22.59 -11.15 -4.08
CA ALA A 212 -23.16 -12.41 -4.57
C ALA A 212 -24.23 -12.17 -5.65
N ARG A 213 -25.12 -11.21 -5.40
CA ARG A 213 -26.15 -10.77 -6.36
C ARG A 213 -25.54 -10.21 -7.64
N GLY A 214 -24.57 -9.32 -7.53
CA GLY A 214 -23.87 -8.71 -8.67
C GLY A 214 -23.18 -9.75 -9.55
N TYR A 215 -22.53 -10.74 -8.93
CA TYR A 215 -21.89 -11.82 -9.68
C TYR A 215 -22.91 -12.74 -10.36
N ARG A 216 -24.01 -13.08 -9.69
CA ARG A 216 -25.10 -13.88 -10.28
C ARG A 216 -25.76 -13.19 -11.47
N GLN A 217 -25.87 -11.87 -11.43
CA GLN A 217 -26.52 -11.06 -12.47
C GLN A 217 -25.55 -10.50 -13.52
N ARG A 218 -24.27 -10.91 -13.47
CA ARG A 218 -23.18 -10.35 -14.29
C ARG A 218 -23.45 -10.28 -15.79
N ALA A 219 -24.22 -11.23 -16.34
CA ALA A 219 -24.55 -11.26 -17.77
C ALA A 219 -25.35 -10.03 -18.24
N GLY A 220 -26.06 -9.35 -17.34
CA GLY A 220 -26.81 -8.12 -17.64
C GLY A 220 -26.10 -6.82 -17.21
N LEU A 221 -24.88 -6.90 -16.67
CA LEU A 221 -24.16 -5.73 -16.16
C LEU A 221 -23.20 -5.17 -17.23
N PRO A 222 -22.96 -3.85 -17.25
CA PRO A 222 -21.89 -3.25 -18.04
C PRO A 222 -20.53 -3.89 -17.74
N ALA A 223 -19.67 -4.00 -18.76
CA ALA A 223 -18.40 -4.73 -18.66
C ALA A 223 -17.46 -4.20 -17.56
N ASP A 224 -17.46 -2.89 -17.33
CA ASP A 224 -16.69 -2.25 -16.26
C ASP A 224 -17.19 -2.64 -14.86
N LEU A 225 -18.51 -2.75 -14.68
CA LEU A 225 -19.11 -3.22 -13.42
C LEU A 225 -18.87 -4.71 -13.20
N VAL A 226 -18.90 -5.53 -14.26
CA VAL A 226 -18.51 -6.94 -14.18
C VAL A 226 -17.07 -7.08 -13.71
N ALA A 227 -16.16 -6.24 -14.22
CA ALA A 227 -14.76 -6.23 -13.78
C ALA A 227 -14.64 -5.86 -12.29
N THR A 228 -15.36 -4.83 -11.81
CA THR A 228 -15.41 -4.47 -10.39
C THR A 228 -15.90 -5.62 -9.51
N VAL A 229 -17.02 -6.25 -9.88
CA VAL A 229 -17.56 -7.39 -9.14
C VAL A 229 -16.55 -8.53 -9.10
N ARG A 230 -15.89 -8.84 -10.22
CA ARG A 230 -14.88 -9.91 -10.31
C ARG A 230 -13.65 -9.60 -9.46
N ASP A 231 -13.15 -8.36 -9.45
CA ASP A 231 -12.03 -7.95 -8.60
C ASP A 231 -12.36 -8.17 -7.11
N HIS A 232 -13.55 -7.75 -6.66
CA HIS A 232 -14.00 -7.94 -5.28
C HIS A 232 -14.26 -9.39 -4.88
N VAL A 233 -14.63 -10.25 -5.83
CA VAL A 233 -14.69 -11.70 -5.62
C VAL A 233 -13.30 -12.32 -5.48
N GLY A 234 -12.27 -11.69 -6.07
CA GLY A 234 -10.88 -12.15 -6.03
C GLY A 234 -10.39 -12.74 -7.36
N PHE A 235 -11.01 -12.38 -8.48
CA PHE A 235 -10.41 -12.61 -9.79
C PHE A 235 -9.23 -11.68 -10.00
N THR A 236 -8.14 -12.24 -10.52
CA THR A 236 -6.93 -11.48 -10.84
C THR A 236 -6.86 -11.27 -12.34
N VAL A 237 -6.53 -10.05 -12.75
CA VAL A 237 -6.11 -9.76 -14.12
C VAL A 237 -4.58 -9.86 -14.18
N PRO A 238 -4.02 -10.71 -15.06
CA PRO A 238 -2.57 -10.81 -15.21
C PRO A 238 -1.96 -9.44 -15.52
N ARG A 239 -0.84 -9.11 -14.87
CA ARG A 239 -0.14 -7.83 -15.11
C ARG A 239 0.21 -7.63 -16.59
N ALA A 240 0.59 -8.70 -17.29
CA ALA A 240 0.92 -8.64 -18.72
C ALA A 240 -0.27 -8.16 -19.56
N ASP A 241 -1.48 -8.65 -19.27
CA ASP A 241 -2.70 -8.25 -19.98
C ASP A 241 -3.05 -6.79 -19.71
N VAL A 242 -2.82 -6.31 -18.48
CA VAL A 242 -2.99 -4.90 -18.13
C VAL A 242 -2.00 -4.02 -18.90
N LEU A 243 -0.72 -4.42 -18.95
CA LEU A 243 0.33 -3.71 -19.69
C LEU A 243 0.13 -3.73 -21.21
N ALA A 244 -0.60 -4.70 -21.74
CA ALA A 244 -1.00 -4.73 -23.16
C ALA A 244 -2.18 -3.79 -23.47
N GLY A 245 -2.88 -3.31 -22.44
CA GLY A 245 -4.01 -2.37 -22.58
C GLY A 245 -3.57 -0.92 -22.81
N PRO A 246 -4.53 0.02 -22.90
CA PRO A 246 -4.25 1.43 -23.08
C PRO A 246 -3.37 2.03 -21.98
N ALA A 247 -2.38 2.82 -22.38
CA ALA A 247 -1.50 3.56 -21.49
C ALA A 247 -2.01 4.98 -21.25
N VAL A 248 -1.77 5.50 -20.05
CA VAL A 248 -1.81 6.93 -19.74
C VAL A 248 -0.40 7.37 -19.42
N ARG A 249 0.22 8.14 -20.33
CA ARG A 249 1.49 8.80 -20.07
C ARG A 249 1.26 10.07 -19.25
N ASP A 250 2.02 10.23 -18.18
CA ASP A 250 2.03 11.45 -17.38
C ASP A 250 3.35 11.58 -16.61
N HIS A 251 3.51 12.73 -15.95
CA HIS A 251 4.47 12.94 -14.89
C HIS A 251 3.79 12.63 -13.55
N TRP A 252 3.99 11.42 -13.08
CA TRP A 252 3.32 10.89 -11.89
C TRP A 252 4.08 11.28 -10.63
N VAL A 253 3.48 12.12 -9.79
CA VAL A 253 4.01 12.44 -8.46
C VAL A 253 3.74 11.27 -7.54
N VAL A 254 4.78 10.68 -6.95
CA VAL A 254 4.62 9.66 -5.90
C VAL A 254 4.30 10.37 -4.58
N VAL A 255 3.04 10.32 -4.14
CA VAL A 255 2.57 11.14 -3.01
C VAL A 255 2.78 10.49 -1.65
N GLY A 256 2.98 9.18 -1.62
CA GLY A 256 3.13 8.43 -0.38
C GLY A 256 2.85 6.95 -0.57
N PHE A 257 3.10 6.17 0.47
CA PHE A 257 2.76 4.77 0.52
C PHE A 257 2.26 4.35 1.89
N ARG A 258 1.59 3.20 1.94
CA ARG A 258 1.25 2.51 3.18
C ARG A 258 1.53 1.04 3.04
N ASP A 259 2.19 0.50 4.04
CA ASP A 259 2.39 -0.93 4.18
C ASP A 259 1.24 -1.52 5.00
N LEU A 260 0.69 -2.61 4.48
CA LEU A 260 -0.35 -3.42 5.09
C LEU A 260 0.32 -4.77 5.37
N ASP A 261 0.74 -4.95 6.62
CA ASP A 261 1.33 -6.21 7.06
C ASP A 261 0.23 -7.20 7.41
N THR A 262 0.29 -8.37 6.79
CA THR A 262 -0.48 -9.55 7.21
C THR A 262 0.50 -10.68 7.52
N GLU A 263 0.07 -11.70 8.26
CA GLU A 263 0.96 -12.80 8.69
C GLU A 263 1.59 -13.58 7.53
N THR A 264 1.02 -13.51 6.33
CA THR A 264 1.44 -14.32 5.16
C THR A 264 1.99 -13.48 4.01
N VAL A 265 1.38 -12.32 3.73
CA VAL A 265 1.76 -11.43 2.62
C VAL A 265 1.71 -9.98 3.07
N SER A 266 2.86 -9.31 3.06
CA SER A 266 2.91 -7.85 3.20
C SER A 266 2.54 -7.21 1.87
N THR A 267 1.75 -6.14 1.91
CA THR A 267 1.35 -5.36 0.74
C THR A 267 1.74 -3.91 0.92
N ARG A 268 2.53 -3.36 0.00
CA ARG A 268 2.74 -1.92 -0.11
C ARG A 268 1.77 -1.33 -1.10
N ARG A 269 1.03 -0.32 -0.67
CA ARG A 269 0.17 0.50 -1.50
C ARG A 269 0.81 1.85 -1.71
N VAL A 270 1.08 2.22 -2.95
CA VAL A 270 1.67 3.52 -3.32
C VAL A 270 0.64 4.33 -4.10
N TRP A 271 0.46 5.60 -3.74
CA TRP A 271 -0.38 6.52 -4.50
C TRP A 271 0.44 7.42 -5.39
N LEU A 272 -0.08 7.66 -6.58
CA LEU A 272 0.48 8.59 -7.53
C LEU A 272 -0.58 9.56 -8.03
N HIS A 273 -0.16 10.77 -8.36
CA HIS A 273 -1.03 11.80 -8.95
C HIS A 273 -0.39 12.35 -10.22
N GLY A 274 -1.12 12.28 -11.34
CA GLY A 274 -0.68 12.81 -12.63
C GLY A 274 -0.66 14.33 -12.63
N ARG A 275 0.47 14.96 -13.01
CA ARG A 275 0.56 16.43 -13.08
C ARG A 275 -0.22 17.02 -14.24
N VAL A 276 -0.31 16.31 -15.36
CA VAL A 276 -0.98 16.78 -16.57
C VAL A 276 -2.43 16.31 -16.60
N SER A 277 -2.67 15.04 -16.31
CA SER A 277 -4.01 14.45 -16.33
C SER A 277 -4.86 14.76 -15.10
N GLY A 278 -4.24 15.14 -13.97
CA GLY A 278 -4.92 15.25 -12.67
C GLY A 278 -5.45 13.92 -12.15
N ARG A 279 -5.03 12.79 -12.74
CA ARG A 279 -5.56 11.47 -12.42
C ARG A 279 -4.86 10.86 -11.22
N TRP A 280 -5.64 10.22 -10.35
CA TRP A 280 -5.12 9.38 -9.29
C TRP A 280 -4.78 7.96 -9.77
N ALA A 281 -3.69 7.42 -9.26
CA ALA A 281 -3.31 6.03 -9.46
C ALA A 281 -2.85 5.37 -8.15
N GLN A 282 -3.00 4.04 -8.09
CA GLN A 282 -2.57 3.20 -7.00
C GLN A 282 -1.77 2.01 -7.55
N VAL A 283 -0.52 1.88 -7.11
CA VAL A 283 0.33 0.74 -7.45
C VAL A 283 0.49 -0.13 -6.21
N LEU A 284 0.35 -1.44 -6.37
CA LEU A 284 0.48 -2.43 -5.30
C LEU A 284 1.74 -3.27 -5.50
N PHE A 285 2.53 -3.41 -4.44
CA PHE A 285 3.63 -4.36 -4.35
C PHE A 285 3.31 -5.40 -3.28
N PHE A 286 3.64 -6.66 -3.55
CA PHE A 286 3.37 -7.78 -2.66
C PHE A 286 4.67 -8.48 -2.32
N ALA A 287 4.84 -8.85 -1.06
CA ALA A 287 5.97 -9.65 -0.60
C ALA A 287 5.45 -10.77 0.31
N ALA A 288 5.86 -12.01 0.02
CA ALA A 288 5.47 -13.20 0.78
C ALA A 288 6.65 -13.72 1.61
N GLY A 289 6.34 -14.41 2.71
CA GLY A 289 7.35 -15.15 3.49
C GLY A 289 8.45 -14.28 4.10
N GLY A 290 8.15 -13.01 4.43
CA GLY A 290 9.11 -12.06 4.99
C GLY A 290 10.10 -11.46 3.99
N ALA A 291 9.87 -11.64 2.67
CA ALA A 291 10.61 -10.92 1.65
C ALA A 291 10.43 -9.40 1.78
N ALA A 292 11.40 -8.63 1.32
CA ALA A 292 11.30 -7.17 1.30
C ALA A 292 10.27 -6.71 0.26
N LEU A 293 9.51 -5.67 0.62
CA LEU A 293 8.63 -4.98 -0.32
C LEU A 293 9.45 -4.14 -1.30
N ASP A 294 9.00 -4.13 -2.55
CA ASP A 294 9.53 -3.25 -3.58
C ASP A 294 9.39 -1.77 -3.14
N SER A 295 10.45 -1.00 -3.39
CA SER A 295 10.59 0.40 -3.01
C SER A 295 10.98 1.29 -4.20
N SER A 296 10.74 0.84 -5.43
CA SER A 296 11.05 1.56 -6.68
C SER A 296 10.27 2.87 -6.83
N LEU A 297 9.09 2.98 -6.22
CA LEU A 297 8.30 4.21 -6.20
C LEU A 297 8.55 4.97 -4.90
N VAL A 298 9.45 5.95 -4.97
CA VAL A 298 9.90 6.73 -3.82
C VAL A 298 9.03 7.99 -3.66
N PRO A 299 8.40 8.25 -2.50
CA PRO A 299 7.65 9.48 -2.28
C PRO A 299 8.47 10.76 -2.52
N ALA A 300 7.78 11.83 -2.89
CA ALA A 300 8.39 13.12 -3.26
C ALA A 300 9.31 13.04 -4.50
N THR A 301 9.03 12.08 -5.41
CA THR A 301 9.63 12.02 -6.74
C THR A 301 8.56 12.14 -7.82
N VAL A 302 9.00 12.44 -9.04
CA VAL A 302 8.18 12.46 -10.25
C VAL A 302 8.69 11.39 -11.21
N LEU A 303 7.78 10.53 -11.65
CA LEU A 303 8.01 9.47 -12.62
C LEU A 303 7.40 9.87 -13.98
N ASP A 304 8.20 10.07 -15.03
CA ASP A 304 7.71 10.13 -16.41
C ASP A 304 7.52 8.70 -16.93
N ALA A 305 6.28 8.22 -16.93
CA ALA A 305 5.98 6.85 -17.32
C ALA A 305 4.55 6.67 -17.85
N ASP A 306 4.39 5.56 -18.55
CA ASP A 306 3.10 4.99 -18.93
C ASP A 306 2.51 4.22 -17.74
N LEU A 307 1.30 4.57 -17.31
CA LEU A 307 0.51 3.75 -16.40
C LEU A 307 -0.65 3.08 -17.13
N HIS A 308 -0.84 1.78 -16.87
CA HIS A 308 -1.94 0.99 -17.40
C HIS A 308 -2.89 0.63 -16.26
N PHE A 309 -4.16 0.98 -16.39
CA PHE A 309 -5.14 0.83 -15.31
C PHE A 309 -5.86 -0.52 -15.41
N TYR A 310 -6.02 -1.17 -14.25
CA TYR A 310 -6.80 -2.40 -14.15
C TYR A 310 -8.27 -2.10 -14.48
N PRO A 311 -8.98 -3.03 -15.14
CA PRO A 311 -10.38 -2.84 -15.46
C PRO A 311 -11.24 -2.81 -14.20
N GLY A 312 -12.31 -2.03 -14.24
CA GLY A 312 -13.21 -1.83 -13.11
C GLY A 312 -13.52 -0.37 -12.85
N ARG A 313 -14.67 -0.13 -12.25
CA ARG A 313 -15.05 1.14 -11.61
C ARG A 313 -14.15 1.42 -10.40
N ALA A 314 -14.03 2.69 -10.02
CA ALA A 314 -12.94 3.32 -9.26
C ALA A 314 -11.66 3.62 -10.08
N GLY A 315 -11.19 2.70 -10.94
CA GLY A 315 -10.15 3.00 -11.94
C GLY A 315 -8.83 3.55 -11.39
N LEU A 316 -8.51 3.25 -10.13
CA LEU A 316 -7.31 3.71 -9.42
C LEU A 316 -6.13 2.76 -9.60
N ARG A 317 -6.36 1.44 -9.52
CA ARG A 317 -5.29 0.45 -9.53
C ARG A 317 -4.59 0.46 -10.88
N ALA A 318 -3.27 0.56 -10.88
CA ALA A 318 -2.45 0.65 -12.08
C ALA A 318 -1.22 -0.25 -12.01
N ALA A 319 -0.72 -0.64 -13.19
CA ALA A 319 0.59 -1.21 -13.40
C ALA A 319 1.49 -0.17 -14.06
N VAL A 320 2.71 -0.02 -13.54
CA VAL A 320 3.75 0.80 -14.18
C VAL A 320 4.26 0.07 -15.43
N GLY A 321 4.15 0.74 -16.57
CA GLY A 321 4.65 0.30 -17.87
C GLY A 321 6.00 0.94 -18.18
N THR A 322 6.15 1.46 -19.40
CA THR A 322 7.39 2.06 -19.89
C THR A 322 7.71 3.36 -19.12
N GLY A 323 8.91 3.42 -18.53
CA GLY A 323 9.49 4.67 -18.05
C GLY A 323 10.21 5.40 -19.18
N HIS A 324 10.02 6.71 -19.27
CA HIS A 324 10.61 7.55 -20.32
C HIS A 324 11.80 8.39 -19.83
N ALA A 325 11.99 8.47 -18.52
CA ALA A 325 13.13 9.11 -17.87
C ALA A 325 13.35 8.54 -16.46
N GLU A 326 14.54 8.78 -15.90
CA GLU A 326 14.83 8.48 -14.49
C GLU A 326 13.94 9.33 -13.56
N PRO A 327 13.46 8.77 -12.42
CA PRO A 327 12.69 9.53 -11.46
C PRO A 327 13.48 10.73 -10.92
N VAL A 328 12.85 11.90 -10.87
CA VAL A 328 13.47 13.14 -10.36
C VAL A 328 12.81 13.61 -9.07
N ALA A 329 13.54 14.37 -8.26
CA ALA A 329 12.98 14.99 -7.06
C ALA A 329 11.81 15.95 -7.42
N LEU A 330 10.74 15.88 -6.62
CA LEU A 330 9.59 16.75 -6.80
C LEU A 330 9.94 18.21 -6.49
N THR A 331 9.60 19.12 -7.39
CA THR A 331 9.71 20.57 -7.19
C THR A 331 8.49 21.29 -7.74
N GLY A 332 8.04 22.34 -7.04
CA GLY A 332 6.99 23.24 -7.51
C GLY A 332 5.62 22.57 -7.74
N TRP A 333 5.28 21.51 -7.00
CA TRP A 333 4.00 20.84 -7.16
C TRP A 333 2.85 21.65 -6.58
N ARG A 334 1.82 21.88 -7.39
CA ARG A 334 0.60 22.61 -7.02
C ARG A 334 -0.61 21.82 -7.54
N PRO A 335 -1.06 20.76 -6.82
CA PRO A 335 -2.23 20.00 -7.22
C PRO A 335 -3.50 20.86 -7.11
N ALA A 336 -4.56 20.44 -7.81
CA ALA A 336 -5.91 20.91 -7.50
C ALA A 336 -6.26 20.46 -6.08
N THR A 337 -6.95 21.31 -5.32
CA THR A 337 -7.29 21.04 -3.92
C THR A 337 -8.78 20.89 -3.73
N ASP A 338 -9.15 19.99 -2.84
CA ASP A 338 -10.48 19.71 -2.39
C ASP A 338 -10.84 20.54 -1.15
N THR A 339 -12.13 20.86 -1.05
CA THR A 339 -12.80 21.24 0.20
C THR A 339 -13.34 19.97 0.87
N VAL A 340 -13.81 20.08 2.11
CA VAL A 340 -14.51 18.97 2.77
C VAL A 340 -15.73 18.53 1.98
N ALA A 341 -16.46 19.49 1.39
CA ALA A 341 -17.64 19.20 0.57
C ALA A 341 -17.29 18.45 -0.73
N THR A 342 -16.29 18.94 -1.50
CA THR A 342 -15.93 18.29 -2.76
C THR A 342 -15.30 16.91 -2.54
N ALA A 343 -14.55 16.72 -1.45
CA ALA A 343 -14.04 15.41 -1.06
C ALA A 343 -15.17 14.45 -0.66
N ALA A 344 -16.20 14.93 0.04
CA ALA A 344 -17.38 14.15 0.37
C ALA A 344 -18.20 13.76 -0.87
N ASP A 345 -18.35 14.66 -1.83
CA ASP A 345 -19.02 14.39 -3.11
C ASP A 345 -18.24 13.36 -3.94
N ALA A 346 -16.91 13.48 -4.00
CA ALA A 346 -16.05 12.50 -4.66
C ALA A 346 -16.16 11.12 -4.00
N TRP A 347 -16.25 11.07 -2.67
CA TRP A 347 -16.47 9.84 -1.92
C TRP A 347 -17.84 9.22 -2.21
N ALA A 348 -18.90 10.01 -2.23
CA ALA A 348 -20.24 9.55 -2.57
C ALA A 348 -20.30 9.01 -4.02
N ALA A 349 -19.67 9.69 -4.97
CA ALA A 349 -19.56 9.24 -6.35
C ALA A 349 -18.77 7.93 -6.47
N ALA A 350 -17.68 7.79 -5.71
CA ALA A 350 -16.90 6.56 -5.67
C ALA A 350 -17.72 5.38 -5.12
N LEU A 351 -18.48 5.59 -4.03
CA LEU A 351 -19.37 4.57 -3.47
C LEU A 351 -20.53 4.20 -4.41
N ALA A 352 -21.07 5.17 -5.15
CA ALA A 352 -22.11 4.91 -6.15
C ALA A 352 -21.58 4.07 -7.33
N ALA A 353 -20.30 4.25 -7.70
CA ALA A 353 -19.66 3.49 -8.76
C ALA A 353 -19.17 2.10 -8.31
N ASP A 354 -18.66 2.02 -7.08
CA ASP A 354 -18.17 0.81 -6.42
C ASP A 354 -18.50 0.87 -4.91
N PRO A 355 -19.58 0.20 -4.45
CA PRO A 355 -20.02 0.26 -3.06
C PRO A 355 -19.08 -0.45 -2.08
N TRP A 356 -18.07 -1.17 -2.59
CA TRP A 356 -17.05 -1.82 -1.79
C TRP A 356 -15.74 -1.03 -1.71
N GLN A 357 -15.68 0.13 -2.36
CA GLN A 357 -14.57 1.05 -2.18
C GLN A 357 -14.50 1.45 -0.70
N HIS A 358 -13.31 1.33 -0.10
CA HIS A 358 -13.12 1.64 1.32
C HIS A 358 -12.51 3.02 1.56
N GLN A 359 -11.89 3.59 0.53
CA GLN A 359 -11.16 4.85 0.63
C GLN A 359 -10.86 5.44 -0.76
N ILE A 360 -10.75 6.75 -0.87
CA ILE A 360 -10.27 7.44 -2.08
C ILE A 360 -9.12 8.40 -1.73
N PRO A 361 -8.14 8.60 -2.62
CA PRO A 361 -7.16 9.66 -2.44
C PRO A 361 -7.79 11.04 -2.69
N VAL A 362 -7.44 12.02 -1.85
CA VAL A 362 -7.88 13.42 -1.96
C VAL A 362 -6.74 14.37 -1.60
N VAL A 363 -6.81 15.63 -2.05
CA VAL A 363 -5.91 16.70 -1.59
C VAL A 363 -6.73 17.73 -0.83
N LEU A 364 -6.89 17.56 0.47
CA LEU A 364 -7.72 18.45 1.28
C LEU A 364 -6.96 19.72 1.66
N ARG A 365 -7.48 20.88 1.28
CA ARG A 365 -6.95 22.17 1.77
C ARG A 365 -7.61 22.52 3.09
N GLY A 366 -6.83 22.62 4.16
CA GLY A 366 -7.38 22.91 5.47
C GLY A 366 -6.36 23.10 6.59
N ARG A 367 -6.88 23.32 7.80
CA ARG A 367 -6.12 23.45 9.04
C ARG A 367 -6.43 22.26 9.93
N ILE A 368 -5.38 21.64 10.46
CA ILE A 368 -5.52 20.58 11.46
C ILE A 368 -5.73 21.21 12.83
N ASP A 369 -6.67 20.67 13.57
CA ASP A 369 -6.98 21.09 14.94
C ASP A 369 -7.20 19.89 15.85
N HIS A 370 -7.05 20.10 17.16
CA HIS A 370 -7.26 19.11 18.20
C HIS A 370 -8.03 19.69 19.39
N ASP A 371 -9.26 19.22 19.59
CA ASP A 371 -10.18 19.73 20.62
C ASP A 371 -10.05 19.01 21.98
N GLY A 372 -9.02 18.18 22.15
CA GLY A 372 -8.84 17.33 23.34
C GLY A 372 -9.56 15.99 23.29
N ARG A 373 -10.49 15.80 22.34
CA ARG A 373 -11.25 14.55 22.12
C ARG A 373 -10.90 13.88 20.81
N GLY A 374 -10.40 14.64 19.84
CA GLY A 374 -9.88 14.09 18.60
C GLY A 374 -9.36 15.16 17.66
N TRP A 375 -8.91 14.68 16.50
CA TRP A 375 -8.35 15.49 15.44
C TRP A 375 -9.40 15.86 14.40
N SER A 376 -9.31 17.06 13.85
CA SER A 376 -10.14 17.51 12.73
C SER A 376 -9.32 18.27 11.69
N CYS A 377 -9.81 18.30 10.45
CA CYS A 377 -9.32 19.19 9.40
C CYS A 377 -10.46 20.11 9.01
N THR A 378 -10.26 21.42 9.16
CA THR A 378 -11.24 22.45 8.79
C THR A 378 -10.78 23.16 7.53
N ASP A 379 -11.63 23.14 6.50
CA ASP A 379 -11.34 23.80 5.23
C ASP A 379 -11.54 25.32 5.30
N PRO A 380 -11.15 26.09 4.25
CA PRO A 380 -11.35 27.54 4.22
C PRO A 380 -12.81 27.99 4.23
N ALA A 381 -13.76 27.10 3.89
CA ALA A 381 -15.20 27.38 3.95
C ALA A 381 -15.78 27.14 5.37
N GLY A 382 -14.98 26.62 6.30
CA GLY A 382 -15.37 26.36 7.69
C GLY A 382 -16.01 24.98 7.90
N ALA A 383 -16.04 24.12 6.89
CA ALA A 383 -16.50 22.75 7.05
C ALA A 383 -15.36 21.88 7.62
N SER A 384 -15.68 20.94 8.50
CA SER A 384 -14.70 20.12 9.19
C SER A 384 -14.95 18.62 8.99
N VAL A 385 -13.87 17.86 8.86
CA VAL A 385 -13.89 16.39 8.84
C VAL A 385 -13.03 15.83 9.97
N ARG A 386 -13.45 14.71 10.55
CA ARG A 386 -12.63 13.97 11.52
C ARG A 386 -11.34 13.49 10.85
N VAL A 387 -10.23 13.67 11.55
CA VAL A 387 -8.91 13.19 11.14
C VAL A 387 -8.51 12.00 12.00
N HIS A 388 -7.89 11.01 11.37
CA HIS A 388 -7.34 9.86 12.07
C HIS A 388 -6.00 9.44 11.46
N GLY A 389 -5.17 8.74 12.23
CA GLY A 389 -3.79 8.46 11.87
C GLY A 389 -3.00 8.02 13.09
N THR A 390 -1.68 7.97 12.97
CA THR A 390 -0.84 7.78 14.15
C THR A 390 -0.75 9.12 14.91
N GLU A 391 -0.76 9.08 16.23
CA GLU A 391 -0.66 10.30 17.06
C GLU A 391 0.57 11.14 16.67
N LEU A 392 1.71 10.49 16.42
CA LEU A 392 2.95 11.17 16.04
C LEU A 392 2.80 11.97 14.75
N ASP A 393 2.16 11.39 13.72
CA ASP A 393 1.96 12.04 12.42
C ASP A 393 0.98 13.21 12.53
N LEU A 394 -0.05 13.06 13.35
CA LEU A 394 -1.06 14.10 13.57
C LEU A 394 -0.50 15.29 14.36
N TRP A 395 0.31 15.04 15.40
CA TRP A 395 1.02 16.12 16.11
C TRP A 395 2.04 16.84 15.22
N ARG A 396 2.76 16.10 14.36
CA ARG A 396 3.66 16.72 13.36
C ARG A 396 2.89 17.63 12.42
N LEU A 397 1.80 17.12 11.85
CA LEU A 397 0.97 17.87 10.93
C LEU A 397 0.35 19.10 11.61
N TYR A 398 -0.09 18.97 12.86
CA TYR A 398 -0.58 20.08 13.67
C TYR A 398 0.48 21.17 13.88
N ALA A 399 1.72 20.78 14.23
CA ALA A 399 2.82 21.73 14.38
C ALA A 399 3.09 22.52 13.09
N LEU A 400 3.05 21.83 11.93
CA LEU A 400 3.19 22.47 10.61
C LEU A 400 2.05 23.45 10.32
N THR A 401 0.82 23.17 10.79
CA THR A 401 -0.32 24.10 10.68
C THR A 401 -0.32 25.21 11.75
N ALA A 402 0.35 25.01 12.88
CA ALA A 402 0.41 25.98 13.97
C ALA A 402 1.46 27.07 13.71
N GLU A 403 2.61 26.72 13.11
CA GLU A 403 3.51 27.70 12.50
C GLU A 403 2.82 28.51 11.38
N ALA A 404 1.71 27.99 10.86
CA ALA A 404 0.93 28.59 9.79
C ALA A 404 -0.11 29.66 10.23
N THR A 405 -0.14 30.12 11.48
CA THR A 405 -0.85 31.39 11.80
C THR A 405 -0.35 32.57 10.94
N ALA A 406 0.84 32.46 10.34
CA ALA A 406 1.32 33.36 9.28
C ALA A 406 1.16 32.83 7.82
N ARG A 407 0.97 31.52 7.59
CA ARG A 407 1.01 30.89 6.24
C ARG A 407 -0.36 30.53 5.65
N GLY A 408 -1.42 30.41 6.46
CA GLY A 408 -2.76 30.01 5.99
C GLY A 408 -2.97 28.49 5.90
N PRO A 409 -4.08 28.00 5.32
CA PRO A 409 -4.42 26.58 5.23
C PRO A 409 -3.40 25.80 4.37
N LEU A 410 -3.14 24.54 4.74
CA LEU A 410 -2.20 23.65 4.05
C LEU A 410 -2.93 22.72 3.09
N ASP A 411 -2.23 22.30 2.03
CA ASP A 411 -2.72 21.27 1.11
C ASP A 411 -2.23 19.90 1.61
N VAL A 412 -3.14 19.11 2.17
CA VAL A 412 -2.85 17.83 2.81
C VAL A 412 -3.32 16.70 1.90
N VAL A 413 -2.39 15.87 1.47
CA VAL A 413 -2.69 14.67 0.69
C VAL A 413 -2.99 13.53 1.64
N GLY A 414 -4.04 12.78 1.35
CA GLY A 414 -4.41 11.64 2.17
C GLY A 414 -5.55 10.84 1.60
N GLU A 415 -6.16 10.04 2.45
CA GLU A 415 -7.27 9.18 2.11
C GLU A 415 -8.54 9.64 2.79
N TRP A 416 -9.62 9.76 2.03
CA TRP A 416 -10.96 9.88 2.55
C TRP A 416 -11.59 8.50 2.70
N SER A 417 -12.27 8.25 3.82
CA SER A 417 -12.99 7.00 4.10
C SER A 417 -14.20 7.26 5.00
N ALA A 418 -14.99 6.22 5.28
CA ALA A 418 -16.06 6.30 6.29
C ALA A 418 -15.57 6.69 7.70
N ALA A 419 -14.30 6.46 8.03
CA ALA A 419 -13.70 6.87 9.30
C ALA A 419 -13.24 8.35 9.32
N GLY A 420 -13.42 9.07 8.20
CA GLY A 420 -12.94 10.43 7.99
C GLY A 420 -11.67 10.46 7.14
N PHE A 421 -10.87 11.49 7.35
CA PHE A 421 -9.66 11.77 6.57
C PHE A 421 -8.40 11.23 7.25
N ARG A 422 -7.56 10.51 6.50
CA ARG A 422 -6.25 10.01 6.94
C ARG A 422 -5.13 10.69 6.16
N PRO A 423 -4.40 11.63 6.76
CA PRO A 423 -3.26 12.28 6.13
C PRO A 423 -2.14 11.28 5.79
N ALA A 424 -1.46 11.51 4.68
CA ALA A 424 -0.27 10.77 4.27
C ALA A 424 0.93 11.69 4.01
N SER A 425 0.68 12.87 3.47
CA SER A 425 1.71 13.86 3.19
C SER A 425 1.12 15.27 3.12
N VAL A 426 1.97 16.28 3.19
CA VAL A 426 1.58 17.69 3.10
C VAL A 426 2.44 18.41 2.07
N VAL A 427 1.83 19.32 1.31
CA VAL A 427 2.53 20.16 0.33
C VAL A 427 2.95 21.46 1.00
N LEU A 428 4.25 21.73 1.03
CA LEU A 428 4.84 22.94 1.60
C LEU A 428 5.75 23.59 0.55
N ASP A 429 5.43 24.81 0.14
CA ASP A 429 6.24 25.58 -0.83
C ASP A 429 6.55 24.79 -2.13
N GLY A 430 5.60 23.93 -2.55
CA GLY A 430 5.73 23.07 -3.73
C GLY A 430 6.60 21.81 -3.54
N GLN A 431 7.06 21.56 -2.32
CA GLN A 431 7.69 20.31 -1.87
C GLN A 431 6.64 19.41 -1.21
N LEU A 432 6.88 18.09 -1.21
CA LEU A 432 6.04 17.13 -0.51
C LEU A 432 6.77 16.61 0.73
N VAL A 433 6.13 16.73 1.89
CA VAL A 433 6.62 16.18 3.15
C VAL A 433 5.73 14.99 3.53
N VAL A 434 6.31 13.79 3.53
CA VAL A 434 5.64 12.56 3.97
C VAL A 434 5.62 12.53 5.50
N LEU A 435 4.48 12.13 6.07
CA LEU A 435 4.26 12.11 7.51
C LEU A 435 4.90 10.90 8.20
#